data_AF-E0QA95-F1
#
_entry.id   AF-E0QA95-F1
#
_cell.length_a   1.000
_cell.length_b   1.000
_cell.length_c   1.000
_cell.angle_alpha   90.00
_cell.angle_beta   90.00
_cell.angle_gamma   90.00
#
_symmetry.space_group_name_H-M   'P 1'
#
loop_
_entity.id
_entity.type
_entity.pdbx_description
1 polymer ?
#
loop_
_entity_poly.entity_id
_entity_poly.type
_entity_poly.pdbx_seq_one_letter_code
_entity_poly.pdbx_strand_id
1 'polypeptide(L)'
;MKEMNGGKQMKDVWTGSLTPKREKIEGKHPTQKPLYLLERIILSSTEPGDLVLDPFCGSSTTGVAAQKLGRKYIGIDNEPEYIELSKRRLQKDIG
;
A
#
# COMPACT_ATOMS: atom_id res chain seq x y z
N MET A 1 -8.95 -11.13 -8.77
CA MET A 1 -7.63 -11.28 -9.45
C MET A 1 -7.69 -11.61 -10.95
N LYS A 2 -8.56 -12.53 -11.42
CA LYS A 2 -8.67 -12.85 -12.86
C LYS A 2 -9.06 -11.65 -13.72
N GLU A 3 -10.03 -10.87 -13.26
CA GLU A 3 -10.50 -9.65 -13.94
C GLU A 3 -9.37 -8.63 -14.17
N MET A 4 -8.49 -8.45 -13.17
CA MET A 4 -7.31 -7.59 -13.25
C MET A 4 -6.24 -8.10 -14.23
N ASN A 5 -6.39 -9.32 -14.76
CA ASN A 5 -5.48 -9.96 -15.71
C ASN A 5 -6.24 -10.47 -16.97
N GLY A 6 -7.23 -9.68 -17.43
CA GLY A 6 -7.96 -9.98 -18.68
C GLY A 6 -8.70 -11.31 -18.66
N GLY A 7 -9.27 -11.67 -17.50
CA GLY A 7 -9.99 -12.93 -17.28
C GLY A 7 -9.08 -14.15 -17.02
N LYS A 8 -7.76 -14.00 -17.10
CA LYS A 8 -6.81 -15.10 -16.90
C LYS A 8 -6.33 -15.15 -15.45
N GLN A 9 -5.97 -16.35 -14.98
CA GLN A 9 -5.34 -16.50 -13.67
C GLN A 9 -4.06 -15.64 -13.59
N MET A 10 -3.92 -14.87 -12.52
CA MET A 10 -2.70 -14.08 -12.28
C MET A 10 -1.52 -15.02 -12.03
N LYS A 11 -0.39 -14.74 -12.66
CA LYS A 11 0.86 -15.50 -12.46
C LYS A 11 1.60 -15.02 -11.20
N ASP A 12 2.71 -15.66 -10.89
CA ASP A 12 3.65 -15.32 -9.81
C ASP A 12 4.66 -14.22 -10.19
N VAL A 13 4.95 -14.04 -11.49
CA VAL A 13 5.78 -12.93 -12.00
C VAL A 13 4.91 -11.74 -12.39
N TRP A 14 5.12 -10.59 -11.74
CA TRP A 14 4.37 -9.36 -11.99
C TRP A 14 5.26 -8.26 -12.56
N THR A 15 4.90 -7.78 -13.76
CA THR A 15 5.53 -6.60 -14.38
C THR A 15 4.74 -5.35 -14.03
N GLY A 16 5.44 -4.27 -13.62
CA GLY A 16 4.82 -2.97 -13.42
C GLY A 16 5.84 -1.86 -13.17
N SER A 17 5.35 -0.62 -13.12
CA SER A 17 6.18 0.57 -13.02
C SER A 17 6.72 0.80 -11.61
N LEU A 18 7.83 1.53 -11.53
CA LEU A 18 8.32 2.08 -10.25
C LEU A 18 7.33 3.09 -9.67
N THR A 19 7.48 3.37 -8.37
CA THR A 19 6.67 4.34 -7.63
C THR A 19 6.70 5.72 -8.30
N PRO A 20 5.57 6.18 -8.87
CA PRO A 20 5.51 7.43 -9.63
C PRO A 20 5.67 8.65 -8.71
N LYS A 21 6.10 9.78 -9.25
CA LYS A 21 6.30 11.03 -8.49
C LYS A 21 5.05 11.47 -7.73
N ARG A 22 3.86 11.27 -8.31
CA ARG A 22 2.57 11.60 -7.68
C ARG A 22 2.31 10.87 -6.36
N GLU A 23 2.92 9.71 -6.13
CA GLU A 23 2.78 8.96 -4.88
C GLU A 23 3.75 9.46 -3.80
N LYS A 24 4.69 10.36 -4.14
CA LYS A 24 5.76 10.86 -3.24
C LYS A 24 5.55 12.32 -2.80
N ILE A 25 4.32 12.84 -2.91
CA ILE A 25 4.02 14.26 -2.67
C ILE A 25 4.24 14.64 -1.19
N GLU A 26 3.92 13.75 -0.25
CA GLU A 26 3.97 14.01 1.20
C GLU A 26 5.37 13.89 1.82
N GLY A 27 6.36 13.51 1.01
CA GLY A 27 7.72 13.27 1.43
C GLY A 27 8.32 12.04 0.73
N LYS A 28 9.64 11.99 0.71
CA LYS A 28 10.40 10.95 0.01
C LYS A 28 10.91 9.93 1.01
N HIS A 29 10.28 8.76 1.06
CA HIS A 29 10.93 7.58 1.63
C HIS A 29 11.84 6.93 0.56
N PRO A 30 13.11 6.59 0.86
CA PRO A 30 14.07 6.11 -0.13
C PRO A 30 13.56 4.92 -0.96
N THR A 31 12.82 4.02 -0.33
CA THR A 31 12.38 2.74 -0.90
C THR A 31 10.85 2.57 -0.92
N GLN A 32 10.10 3.68 -0.99
CA GLN A 32 8.63 3.65 -1.08
C GLN A 32 8.16 2.72 -2.19
N LYS A 33 7.31 1.76 -1.86
CA LYS A 33 6.73 0.79 -2.81
C LYS A 33 5.57 1.41 -3.60
N PRO A 34 5.35 0.97 -4.85
CA PRO A 34 4.27 1.50 -5.68
C PRO A 34 2.92 1.00 -5.19
N LEU A 35 1.91 1.88 -5.17
CA LEU A 35 0.61 1.60 -4.58
C LEU A 35 -0.08 0.37 -5.20
N TYR A 36 -0.03 0.23 -6.53
CA TYR A 36 -0.69 -0.87 -7.25
C TYR A 36 -0.24 -2.25 -6.76
N LEU A 37 1.02 -2.36 -6.33
CA LEU A 37 1.59 -3.63 -5.88
C LEU A 37 0.93 -4.04 -4.56
N LEU A 38 0.78 -3.11 -3.62
CA LEU A 38 0.17 -3.39 -2.32
C LEU A 38 -1.33 -3.60 -2.45
N GLU A 39 -2.02 -2.84 -3.31
CA GLU A 39 -3.44 -3.08 -3.63
C GLU A 39 -3.65 -4.51 -4.14
N ARG A 40 -2.77 -4.99 -5.01
CA ARG A 40 -2.83 -6.34 -5.55
C ARG A 40 -2.66 -7.41 -4.47
N ILE A 41 -1.67 -7.25 -3.59
CA ILE A 41 -1.38 -8.21 -2.50
C ILE A 41 -2.55 -8.26 -1.51
N ILE A 42 -3.13 -7.11 -1.17
CA ILE A 42 -4.26 -7.04 -0.22
C ILE A 42 -5.51 -7.69 -0.83
N LEU A 43 -5.84 -7.37 -2.09
CA LEU A 43 -6.98 -7.97 -2.79
C LEU A 43 -6.85 -9.49 -2.98
N SER A 44 -5.64 -10.02 -3.08
CA SER A 44 -5.44 -11.47 -3.24
C SER A 44 -5.48 -12.25 -1.93
N SER A 45 -5.35 -11.59 -0.78
CA SER A 45 -5.01 -12.25 0.49
C SER A 45 -5.92 -11.87 1.65
N THR A 46 -6.90 -10.99 1.45
CA THR A 46 -7.80 -10.47 2.49
C THR A 46 -9.17 -10.15 1.92
N GLU A 47 -10.17 -10.04 2.79
CA GLU A 47 -11.51 -9.54 2.50
C GLU A 47 -11.74 -8.13 3.10
N PRO A 48 -12.74 -7.36 2.63
CA PRO A 48 -13.10 -6.10 3.28
C PRO A 48 -13.38 -6.28 4.78
N GLY A 49 -12.87 -5.37 5.60
CA GLY A 49 -12.99 -5.42 7.06
C GLY A 49 -11.85 -6.17 7.79
N ASP A 50 -11.06 -6.98 7.07
CA ASP A 50 -9.89 -7.67 7.64
C ASP A 50 -8.82 -6.68 8.14
N LEU A 51 -7.99 -7.16 9.06
CA LEU A 51 -6.86 -6.40 9.60
C LEU A 51 -5.57 -6.74 8.86
N VAL A 52 -4.91 -5.71 8.31
CA VAL A 52 -3.58 -5.80 7.70
C VAL A 52 -2.53 -5.25 8.67
N LEU A 53 -1.51 -6.05 8.97
CA LEU A 53 -0.33 -5.65 9.73
C LEU A 53 0.86 -5.46 8.79
N ASP A 54 1.55 -4.31 8.92
CA ASP A 54 2.84 -4.07 8.29
C ASP A 54 3.86 -3.65 9.36
N PRO A 55 4.77 -4.54 9.77
CA PRO A 55 5.73 -4.24 10.83
C PRO A 55 6.93 -3.38 10.38
N PHE A 56 6.98 -3.00 9.09
CA PHE A 56 8.03 -2.17 8.51
C PHE A 56 7.42 -1.13 7.56
N CYS A 57 6.45 -0.37 8.07
CA CYS A 57 5.54 0.37 7.22
C CYS A 57 6.22 1.49 6.42
N GLY A 58 7.32 2.07 6.92
CA GLY A 58 8.07 3.15 6.27
C GLY A 58 7.17 4.33 5.93
N SER A 59 6.81 4.45 4.65
CA SER A 59 5.86 5.48 4.16
C SER A 59 4.38 5.05 4.18
N SER A 60 4.06 3.90 4.74
CA SER A 60 2.72 3.33 4.88
C SER A 60 1.95 3.17 3.54
N THR A 61 2.63 2.78 2.45
CA THR A 61 1.93 2.40 1.20
C THR A 61 0.94 1.25 1.45
N THR A 62 1.29 0.30 2.33
CA THR A 62 0.39 -0.79 2.72
C THR A 62 -0.87 -0.27 3.41
N GLY A 63 -0.73 0.70 4.32
CA GLY A 63 -1.87 1.31 5.01
C GLY A 63 -2.78 2.10 4.08
N VAL A 64 -2.21 2.87 3.16
CA VAL A 64 -2.97 3.60 2.13
C VAL A 64 -3.77 2.62 1.27
N ALA A 65 -3.15 1.53 0.81
CA ALA A 65 -3.82 0.50 0.02
C ALA A 65 -4.93 -0.21 0.84
N ALA A 66 -4.64 -0.56 2.10
CA ALA A 66 -5.59 -1.22 2.99
C ALA A 66 -6.84 -0.36 3.20
N GLN A 67 -6.65 0.92 3.55
CA GLN A 67 -7.76 1.84 3.79
C GLN A 67 -8.61 2.06 2.54
N LYS A 68 -7.97 2.30 1.38
CA LYS A 68 -8.68 2.46 0.09
C LYS A 68 -9.51 1.24 -0.30
N LEU A 69 -9.06 0.05 0.10
CA LEU A 69 -9.76 -1.21 -0.13
C LEU A 69 -10.72 -1.60 1.01
N GLY A 70 -10.91 -0.75 2.03
CA GLY A 70 -11.82 -1.02 3.14
C GLY A 70 -11.31 -2.07 4.13
N ARG A 71 -10.00 -2.19 4.31
CA ARG A 71 -9.37 -3.00 5.37
C ARG A 71 -8.95 -2.12 6.55
N LYS A 72 -8.89 -2.71 7.74
CA LYS A 72 -8.24 -2.12 8.91
C LYS A 72 -6.73 -2.26 8.77
N TYR A 73 -5.97 -1.38 9.39
CA TYR A 73 -4.52 -1.35 9.24
C TYR A 73 -3.79 -1.03 10.55
N ILE A 74 -2.68 -1.73 10.80
CA ILE A 74 -1.68 -1.39 11.81
C ILE A 74 -0.32 -1.34 11.12
N GLY A 75 0.35 -0.19 11.20
CA GLY A 75 1.71 0.02 10.73
C GLY A 75 2.66 0.21 11.91
N ILE A 76 3.83 -0.43 11.84
CA ILE A 76 4.92 -0.24 12.81
C ILE A 76 6.16 0.16 12.02
N ASP A 77 6.88 1.14 12.53
CA ASP A 77 8.21 1.52 12.06
C ASP A 77 9.01 2.07 13.24
N ASN A 78 10.34 1.91 13.21
CA ASN A 78 11.21 2.38 14.28
C ASN A 78 11.71 3.81 14.05
N GLU A 79 11.57 4.35 12.84
CA GLU A 79 12.02 5.69 12.48
C GLU A 79 10.88 6.72 12.67
N PRO A 80 10.97 7.64 13.65
CA PRO A 80 9.92 8.61 13.91
C PRO A 80 9.58 9.48 12.70
N GLU A 81 10.57 9.83 11.86
CA GLU A 81 10.32 10.63 10.65
C GLU A 81 9.40 9.91 9.65
N TYR A 82 9.53 8.57 9.57
CA TYR A 82 8.71 7.72 8.71
C TYR A 82 7.30 7.52 9.27
N ILE A 83 7.18 7.46 10.60
CA ILE A 83 5.87 7.49 11.26
C ILE A 83 5.12 8.78 10.95
N GLU A 84 5.78 9.94 11.01
CA GLU A 84 5.14 11.21 10.66
C GLU A 84 4.77 11.31 9.18
N LEU A 85 5.63 10.81 8.27
CA LEU A 85 5.30 10.68 6.85
C LEU A 85 4.08 9.78 6.63
N SER A 86 4.04 8.63 7.30
CA SER A 86 2.95 7.66 7.22
C SER A 86 1.62 8.28 7.66
N LYS A 87 1.61 9.00 8.79
CA LYS A 87 0.42 9.71 9.29
C LYS A 87 -0.11 10.71 8.27
N ARG A 88 0.75 11.54 7.67
CA ARG A 88 0.35 12.53 6.64
C ARG A 88 -0.26 11.85 5.41
N ARG A 89 0.39 10.78 4.92
CA ARG A 89 -0.11 10.02 3.77
C ARG A 89 -1.46 9.39 4.06
N LEU A 90 -1.60 8.72 5.21
CA LEU A 90 -2.86 8.12 5.62
C LEU A 90 -3.95 9.18 5.71
N GLN A 91 -3.71 10.31 6.37
CA GLN A 91 -4.70 11.40 6.52
C GLN A 91 -5.17 11.99 5.19
N LYS A 92 -4.27 12.20 4.23
CA LYS A 92 -4.62 12.78 2.93
C LYS A 92 -5.39 11.82 2.03
N ASP A 93 -5.08 10.53 2.11
CA ASP A 93 -5.79 9.51 1.35
C ASP A 93 -7.15 9.13 2.02
N ILE A 94 -7.50 9.73 3.18
CA ILE A 94 -8.85 9.74 3.77
C ILE A 94 -9.68 10.88 3.14
N GLY A 95 -10.29 10.62 1.99
CA GLY A 95 -11.27 11.51 1.37
C GLY A 95 -10.76 12.24 0.14
#